data_AF-A0A7Y2AEH1-F1
#
_entry.id   AF-A0A7Y2AEH1-F1
#
_cell.length_a   1.000
_cell.length_b   1.000
_cell.length_c   1.000
_cell.angle_alpha   90.00
_cell.angle_beta   90.00
_cell.angle_gamma   90.00
#
_symmetry.space_group_name_H-M   'P 1'
#
loop_
_entity.id
_entity.type
_entity.pdbx_description
1 polymer ?
#
loop_
_entity_poly.entity_id
_entity_poly.type
_entity_poly.pdbx_seq_one_letter_code
_entity_poly.pdbx_strand_id
1 'polypeptide(L)'
;MLPTIKFVLKTCLVAAVATVAVAGQATADDAKKSDKRPTFREDRPDDSRGWVIVTKRSYWPLCYESLDRIEEAQALIGSADKEELATAFEKAGAWLGLAASASMAEQDSMVSDVGNLFDEAAVSIANGSNDWSDAELSSLSTLGLIAMTQSHVMRANDNVEDRGSDRGSAKSKVTSKEVKAIEKEIATDKVQRDNEQYVFDAKDAQRHLTVAQSYLAAAGKSGKFDVDASLTKAIPALTAKNRMDTTQYVEDELREKADAISKFIATKKSDLSKQLQAKL
;
A
#
# COMPACT_ATOMS: atom_id res chain seq x y z
N MET A 1 38.06 -57.60 28.85
CA MET A 1 37.13 -56.83 28.00
C MET A 1 37.59 -55.38 27.98
N LEU A 2 38.07 -54.92 26.82
CA LEU A 2 38.18 -53.50 26.42
C LEU A 2 36.77 -52.85 26.36
N PRO A 3 36.55 -51.50 26.29
CA PRO A 3 37.43 -50.47 25.71
C PRO A 3 37.56 -49.15 26.52
N THR A 4 38.67 -48.41 26.44
CA THR A 4 39.04 -47.35 25.46
C THR A 4 38.31 -46.01 25.67
N ILE A 5 39.11 -45.03 26.11
CA ILE A 5 38.83 -43.59 26.23
C ILE A 5 38.43 -43.02 24.86
N LYS A 6 37.32 -42.27 24.81
CA LYS A 6 36.99 -41.36 23.70
C LYS A 6 37.01 -39.91 24.19
N PHE A 7 37.94 -39.15 23.64
CA PHE A 7 37.94 -37.69 23.59
C PHE A 7 36.70 -37.22 22.82
N VAL A 8 35.93 -36.28 23.36
CA VAL A 8 35.01 -35.45 22.56
C VAL A 8 35.23 -33.99 22.96
N LEU A 9 36.00 -33.32 22.11
CA LEU A 9 36.04 -31.87 21.95
C LEU A 9 34.75 -31.48 21.21
N LYS A 10 33.99 -30.50 21.72
CA LYS A 10 33.31 -29.44 20.93
C LYS A 10 32.50 -28.50 21.83
N THR A 11 33.18 -27.45 22.27
CA THR A 11 32.57 -26.12 22.39
C THR A 11 32.47 -25.54 20.99
N CYS A 12 31.26 -25.21 20.53
CA CYS A 12 30.98 -24.11 19.61
C CYS A 12 29.53 -23.69 19.77
N LEU A 13 29.39 -22.52 20.38
CA LEU A 13 28.24 -21.65 20.41
C LEU A 13 27.88 -21.26 18.96
N VAL A 14 26.67 -21.57 18.48
CA VAL A 14 25.98 -20.77 17.46
C VAL A 14 24.50 -20.76 17.81
N ALA A 15 23.98 -19.54 17.89
CA ALA A 15 22.65 -19.17 18.31
C ALA A 15 21.55 -20.06 17.71
N ALA A 16 20.62 -20.47 18.58
CA ALA A 16 19.28 -20.81 18.14
C ALA A 16 18.74 -19.62 17.34
N VAL A 17 18.55 -19.83 16.04
CA VAL A 17 17.71 -18.97 15.23
C VAL A 17 16.32 -19.09 15.82
N ALA A 18 16.00 -18.20 16.75
CA ALA A 18 14.63 -17.93 17.14
C ALA A 18 13.93 -17.49 15.86
N THR A 19 13.05 -18.35 15.37
CA THR A 19 12.07 -18.03 14.34
C THR A 19 11.37 -16.74 14.75
N VAL A 20 11.66 -15.66 14.02
CA VAL A 20 10.77 -14.48 13.97
C VAL A 20 9.53 -14.93 13.18
N ALA A 21 8.67 -15.69 13.85
CA ALA A 21 7.30 -15.90 13.45
C ALA A 21 6.45 -14.93 14.27
N VAL A 22 6.57 -13.64 13.95
CA VAL A 22 5.54 -12.64 14.26
C VAL A 22 4.93 -12.23 12.93
N ALA A 23 4.31 -13.19 12.26
CA ALA A 23 3.19 -12.88 11.38
C ALA A 23 1.98 -12.82 12.30
N GLY A 24 1.41 -11.62 12.47
CA GLY A 24 0.38 -11.31 13.44
C GLY A 24 -0.73 -12.37 13.47
N GLN A 25 -1.00 -12.89 14.67
CA GLN A 25 -2.29 -13.49 14.94
C GLN A 25 -3.31 -12.36 14.85
N ALA A 26 -4.02 -12.29 13.72
CA ALA A 26 -5.21 -11.48 13.57
C ALA A 26 -6.11 -11.77 14.77
N THR A 27 -6.32 -10.77 15.60
CA THR A 27 -7.17 -10.87 16.77
C THR A 27 -8.64 -10.89 16.33
N ALA A 28 -9.53 -11.37 17.20
CA ALA A 28 -10.96 -11.43 16.90
C ALA A 28 -11.57 -10.03 16.62
N ASP A 29 -10.90 -8.94 17.02
CA ASP A 29 -11.29 -7.57 16.69
C ASP A 29 -10.87 -7.14 15.28
N ASP A 30 -9.75 -7.66 14.75
CA ASP A 30 -9.35 -7.42 13.36
C ASP A 30 -10.36 -8.05 12.37
N ALA A 31 -10.97 -9.18 12.76
CA ALA A 31 -12.01 -9.84 11.96
C ALA A 31 -13.29 -8.97 11.82
N LYS A 32 -13.72 -8.27 12.87
CA LYS A 32 -14.94 -7.44 12.85
C LYS A 32 -14.81 -6.15 12.03
N LYS A 33 -13.59 -5.58 11.90
CA LYS A 33 -13.34 -4.41 11.05
C LYS A 33 -13.23 -4.80 9.56
N SER A 34 -12.72 -6.01 9.28
CA SER A 34 -12.55 -6.54 7.92
C SER A 34 -13.86 -6.74 7.13
N ASP A 35 -14.98 -6.98 7.81
CA ASP A 35 -16.29 -7.27 7.18
C ASP A 35 -16.87 -6.09 6.36
N LYS A 36 -16.36 -4.87 6.53
CA LYS A 36 -16.88 -3.67 5.84
C LYS A 36 -16.05 -3.21 4.65
N ARG A 37 -14.88 -3.82 4.37
CA ARG A 37 -13.95 -3.36 3.31
C ARG A 37 -13.66 -4.47 2.30
N PRO A 38 -13.42 -4.13 1.02
CA PRO A 38 -12.96 -5.11 0.04
C PRO A 38 -11.66 -5.76 0.51
N THR A 39 -11.65 -7.08 0.68
CA THR A 39 -10.42 -7.83 0.95
C THR A 39 -9.80 -8.22 -0.38
N PHE A 40 -8.58 -7.74 -0.64
CA PHE A 40 -7.82 -8.14 -1.82
C PHE A 40 -6.86 -9.27 -1.46
N ARG A 41 -7.06 -10.44 -2.09
CA ARG A 41 -6.09 -11.54 -2.10
C ARG A 41 -5.68 -11.78 -3.54
N GLU A 42 -4.38 -11.93 -3.77
CA GLU A 42 -3.91 -12.45 -5.04
C GLU A 42 -4.00 -13.97 -5.02
N ASP A 43 -4.75 -14.54 -5.96
CA ASP A 43 -4.55 -15.93 -6.32
C ASP A 43 -3.14 -16.03 -6.91
N ARG A 44 -2.26 -16.78 -6.26
CA ARG A 44 -0.92 -17.03 -6.80
C ARG A 44 -1.08 -17.74 -8.16
N PRO A 45 -0.34 -17.32 -9.20
CA PRO A 45 -0.34 -18.05 -10.47
C PRO A 45 0.01 -19.52 -10.24
N ASP A 46 -0.66 -20.41 -10.95
CA ASP A 46 -0.34 -21.84 -10.95
C ASP A 46 1.10 -22.06 -11.45
N ASP A 47 1.92 -22.67 -10.58
CA ASP A 47 3.32 -23.00 -10.79
C ASP A 47 3.55 -23.94 -12.00
N SER A 48 2.50 -24.58 -12.52
CA SER A 48 2.57 -25.56 -13.61
C SER A 48 3.12 -25.03 -14.93
N ARG A 49 3.12 -23.70 -15.13
CA ARG A 49 3.64 -23.07 -16.36
C ARG A 49 5.07 -22.53 -16.24
N GLY A 50 5.70 -22.58 -15.06
CA GLY A 50 7.09 -22.12 -14.88
C GLY A 50 7.29 -20.59 -14.92
N TRP A 51 6.21 -19.80 -14.88
CA TRP A 51 6.28 -18.34 -14.83
C TRP A 51 5.82 -17.86 -13.45
N VAL A 52 6.72 -17.24 -12.70
CA VAL A 52 6.39 -16.55 -11.45
C VAL A 52 6.11 -15.09 -11.80
N ILE A 53 4.88 -14.62 -11.59
CA ILE A 53 4.63 -13.18 -11.46
C ILE A 53 5.20 -12.79 -10.08
N VAL A 54 6.48 -12.43 -10.04
CA VAL A 54 7.05 -11.77 -8.86
C VAL A 54 6.66 -10.31 -8.96
N THR A 55 5.41 -9.96 -8.63
CA THR A 55 5.14 -8.54 -8.38
C THR A 55 5.94 -8.18 -7.11
N LYS A 56 6.75 -7.12 -7.18
CA LYS A 56 7.37 -6.54 -5.98
C LYS A 56 6.35 -5.87 -5.04
N ARG A 57 5.07 -6.02 -5.33
CA ARG A 57 3.95 -5.20 -4.87
C ARG A 57 2.78 -6.16 -4.69
N SER A 58 2.50 -6.59 -3.46
CA SER A 58 1.18 -7.07 -3.02
C SER A 58 1.25 -7.79 -1.68
N TYR A 59 1.50 -7.04 -0.61
CA TYR A 59 0.95 -7.42 0.69
C TYR A 59 -0.18 -6.44 1.01
N TRP A 60 -1.34 -6.69 0.40
CA TRP A 60 -2.57 -5.90 0.55
C TRP A 60 -3.02 -5.68 2.01
N PRO A 61 -2.78 -6.59 2.97
CA PRO A 61 -3.14 -6.30 4.36
C PRO A 61 -2.44 -5.05 4.92
N LEU A 62 -1.20 -4.75 4.51
CA LEU A 62 -0.51 -3.50 4.90
C LEU A 62 -1.27 -2.25 4.44
N CYS A 63 -2.09 -2.35 3.40
CA CYS A 63 -2.83 -1.21 2.87
C CYS A 63 -4.00 -0.81 3.79
N TYR A 64 -4.54 -1.71 4.61
CA TYR A 64 -5.65 -1.40 5.53
C TYR A 64 -5.25 -1.39 7.01
N GLU A 65 -4.16 -2.07 7.39
CA GLU A 65 -3.72 -2.07 8.80
C GLU A 65 -3.35 -0.66 9.29
N SER A 66 -2.64 0.15 8.49
CA SER A 66 -2.35 1.54 8.86
C SER A 66 -3.63 2.36 9.03
N LEU A 67 -4.66 2.12 8.22
CA LEU A 67 -5.98 2.75 8.38
C LEU A 67 -6.61 2.37 9.72
N ASP A 68 -6.60 1.08 10.07
CA ASP A 68 -7.21 0.60 11.30
C ASP A 68 -6.50 1.12 12.55
N ARG A 69 -5.16 1.23 12.51
CA ARG A 69 -4.38 1.82 13.60
C ARG A 69 -4.59 3.32 13.74
N ILE A 70 -4.71 4.05 12.64
CA ILE A 70 -5.02 5.48 12.70
C ILE A 70 -6.43 5.73 13.24
N GLU A 71 -7.44 4.94 12.82
CA GLU A 71 -8.80 5.04 13.37
C GLU A 71 -8.87 4.65 14.86
N GLU A 72 -8.07 3.65 15.30
CA GLU A 72 -7.91 3.29 16.71
C GLU A 72 -7.31 4.44 17.53
N ALA A 73 -6.19 5.01 17.08
CA ALA A 73 -5.56 6.17 17.71
C ALA A 73 -6.52 7.37 17.78
N GLN A 74 -7.24 7.66 16.70
CA GLN A 74 -8.20 8.75 16.63
C GLN A 74 -9.37 8.57 17.60
N ALA A 75 -9.85 7.34 17.81
CA ALA A 75 -10.95 7.05 18.74
C ALA A 75 -10.56 7.26 20.22
N LEU A 76 -9.27 7.20 20.53
CA LEU A 76 -8.74 7.38 21.88
C LEU A 76 -8.38 8.85 22.20
N ILE A 77 -8.45 9.76 21.23
CA ILE A 77 -8.19 11.19 21.47
C ILE A 77 -9.21 11.74 22.47
N GLY A 78 -8.74 12.50 23.46
CA GLY A 78 -9.56 12.97 24.58
C GLY A 78 -9.82 11.93 25.67
N SER A 79 -9.30 10.70 25.55
CA SER A 79 -9.36 9.72 26.64
C SER A 79 -8.51 10.17 27.84
N ALA A 80 -8.92 9.70 29.02
CA ALA A 80 -8.14 9.84 30.25
C ALA A 80 -6.97 8.85 30.32
N ASP A 81 -7.02 7.76 29.55
CA ASP A 81 -5.97 6.74 29.51
C ASP A 81 -4.87 7.14 28.51
N LYS A 82 -3.87 7.86 29.04
CA LYS A 82 -2.74 8.34 28.24
C LYS A 82 -1.80 7.22 27.79
N GLU A 83 -1.74 6.11 28.52
CA GLU A 83 -0.90 4.97 28.14
C GLU A 83 -1.48 4.23 26.93
N GLU A 84 -2.80 4.00 26.94
CA GLU A 84 -3.50 3.41 25.80
C GLU A 84 -3.43 4.30 24.56
N LEU A 85 -3.62 5.62 24.73
CA LEU A 85 -3.49 6.60 23.65
C LEU A 85 -2.07 6.63 23.06
N ALA A 86 -1.03 6.68 23.90
CA ALA A 86 0.36 6.65 23.45
C ALA A 86 0.66 5.38 22.66
N THR A 87 0.23 4.22 23.18
CA THR A 87 0.39 2.92 22.51
C THR A 87 -0.29 2.89 21.14
N ALA A 88 -1.49 3.48 21.02
CA ALA A 88 -2.19 3.53 19.75
C ALA A 88 -1.48 4.44 18.72
N PHE A 89 -0.92 5.57 19.16
CA PHE A 89 -0.11 6.44 18.31
C PHE A 89 1.20 5.77 17.86
N GLU A 90 1.89 5.08 18.76
CA GLU A 90 3.10 4.30 18.43
C GLU A 90 2.80 3.21 17.39
N LYS A 91 1.70 2.47 17.56
CA LYS A 91 1.26 1.48 16.56
C LYS A 91 0.99 2.13 15.21
N ALA A 92 0.27 3.26 15.19
CA ALA A 92 -0.01 3.96 13.95
C ALA A 92 1.27 4.44 13.25
N GLY A 93 2.22 5.01 13.99
CA GLY A 93 3.54 5.41 13.48
C GLY A 93 4.32 4.23 12.89
N ALA A 94 4.40 3.12 13.62
CA ALA A 94 5.07 1.89 13.16
C ALA A 94 4.47 1.35 11.84
N TRP A 95 3.14 1.30 11.73
CA TRP A 95 2.48 0.84 10.50
C TRP A 95 2.62 1.82 9.34
N LEU A 96 2.69 3.12 9.60
CA LEU A 96 3.03 4.11 8.57
C LEU A 96 4.47 3.94 8.10
N GLY A 97 5.43 3.72 9.01
CA GLY A 97 6.82 3.42 8.66
C GLY A 97 6.95 2.15 7.83
N LEU A 98 6.23 1.08 8.18
CA LEU A 98 6.16 -0.14 7.37
C LEU A 98 5.55 0.14 5.98
N ALA A 99 4.45 0.89 5.90
CA ALA A 99 3.81 1.24 4.63
C ALA A 99 4.72 2.07 3.72
N ALA A 100 5.47 3.03 4.28
CA ALA A 100 6.47 3.82 3.58
C ALA A 100 7.61 2.93 3.07
N SER A 101 8.13 2.02 3.90
CA SER A 101 9.18 1.08 3.48
C SER A 101 8.73 0.17 2.33
N ALA A 102 7.46 -0.26 2.36
CA ALA A 102 6.87 -1.12 1.35
C ALA A 102 6.53 -0.37 0.05
N SER A 103 6.47 0.96 0.06
CA SER A 103 6.19 1.74 -1.13
C SER A 103 7.41 1.86 -2.05
N MET A 104 8.63 1.82 -1.48
CA MET A 104 9.90 2.00 -2.19
C MET A 104 9.92 3.23 -3.12
N ALA A 105 9.05 4.22 -2.88
CA ALA A 105 8.93 5.40 -3.72
C ALA A 105 9.65 6.59 -3.05
N GLU A 106 10.63 7.18 -3.73
CA GLU A 106 11.33 8.40 -3.26
C GLU A 106 10.37 9.58 -3.02
N GLN A 107 9.19 9.56 -3.64
CA GLN A 107 8.16 10.59 -3.53
C GLN A 107 7.16 10.36 -2.36
N ASP A 108 7.28 9.25 -1.63
CA ASP A 108 6.42 8.93 -0.46
C ASP A 108 7.01 9.43 0.87
N SER A 109 7.95 10.39 0.84
CA SER A 109 8.60 10.95 2.03
C SER A 109 7.57 11.35 3.10
N MET A 110 6.41 11.85 2.67
CA MET A 110 5.33 12.28 3.55
C MET A 110 4.79 11.16 4.46
N VAL A 111 4.66 9.91 3.99
CA VAL A 111 4.16 8.82 4.85
C VAL A 111 5.15 8.56 5.98
N SER A 112 6.45 8.58 5.67
CA SER A 112 7.51 8.45 6.66
C SER A 112 7.57 9.64 7.62
N ASP A 113 7.49 10.87 7.09
CA ASP A 113 7.52 12.10 7.90
C ASP A 113 6.36 12.14 8.89
N VAL A 114 5.15 11.77 8.43
CA VAL A 114 3.98 11.68 9.30
C VAL A 114 4.12 10.52 10.29
N GLY A 115 4.67 9.38 9.88
CA GLY A 115 4.99 8.27 10.79
C GLY A 115 5.87 8.72 11.95
N ASN A 116 6.93 9.50 11.66
CA ASN A 116 7.80 10.05 12.70
C ASN A 116 7.05 11.00 13.65
N LEU A 117 6.15 11.84 13.15
CA LEU A 117 5.32 12.70 14.00
C LEU A 117 4.39 11.90 14.93
N PHE A 118 3.88 10.75 14.48
CA PHE A 118 3.11 9.85 15.32
C PHE A 118 3.97 9.27 16.46
N ASP A 119 5.20 8.87 16.16
CA ASP A 119 6.15 8.38 17.17
C ASP A 119 6.52 9.47 18.18
N GLU A 120 6.77 10.70 17.71
CA GLU A 120 7.03 11.86 18.57
C GLU A 120 5.85 12.20 19.49
N ALA A 121 4.63 12.17 18.94
CA ALA A 121 3.41 12.36 19.73
C ALA A 121 3.24 11.24 20.77
N ALA A 122 3.49 9.98 20.40
CA ALA A 122 3.41 8.84 21.32
C ALA A 122 4.37 9.02 22.51
N VAL A 123 5.63 9.38 22.24
CA VAL A 123 6.64 9.65 23.28
C VAL A 123 6.23 10.81 24.18
N SER A 124 5.73 11.90 23.61
CA SER A 124 5.26 13.06 24.37
C SER A 124 4.09 12.71 25.30
N ILE A 125 3.09 11.97 24.80
CA ILE A 125 1.93 11.53 25.57
C ILE A 125 2.37 10.60 26.71
N ALA A 126 3.24 9.62 26.43
CA ALA A 126 3.75 8.68 27.43
C ALA A 126 4.54 9.38 28.55
N ASN A 127 5.30 10.42 28.20
CA ASN A 127 6.06 11.22 29.16
C ASN A 127 5.20 12.27 29.89
N GLY A 128 3.92 12.41 29.53
CA GLY A 128 3.03 13.43 30.09
C GLY A 128 3.46 14.86 29.74
N SER A 129 4.24 15.06 28.68
CA SER A 129 4.54 16.40 28.20
C SER A 129 3.30 16.93 27.48
N ASN A 130 2.76 18.07 27.92
CA ASN A 130 1.56 18.69 27.34
C ASN A 130 1.87 19.36 25.98
N ASP A 131 2.70 18.72 25.15
CA ASP A 131 3.19 19.31 23.91
C ASP A 131 2.18 19.17 22.77
N TRP A 132 1.18 18.30 22.92
CA TRP A 132 0.15 18.05 21.92
C TRP A 132 -1.25 18.20 22.52
N SER A 133 -2.06 19.07 21.92
CA SER A 133 -3.49 19.16 22.20
C SER A 133 -4.28 18.08 21.44
N ASP A 134 -5.46 17.73 21.94
CA ASP A 134 -6.38 16.81 21.24
C ASP A 134 -6.71 17.28 19.82
N ALA A 135 -6.76 18.60 19.60
CA ALA A 135 -7.00 19.18 18.29
C ALA A 135 -5.84 18.93 17.32
N GLU A 136 -4.59 19.02 17.80
CA GLU A 136 -3.38 18.73 17.01
C GLU A 136 -3.25 17.22 16.75
N LEU A 137 -3.49 16.37 17.76
CA LEU A 137 -3.52 14.92 17.58
C LEU A 137 -4.55 14.50 16.54
N SER A 138 -5.74 15.11 16.57
CA SER A 138 -6.78 14.87 15.57
C SER A 138 -6.36 15.32 14.17
N SER A 139 -5.67 16.46 14.05
CA SER A 139 -5.10 16.93 12.78
C SER A 139 -3.99 16.02 12.28
N LEU A 140 -3.15 15.47 13.17
CA LEU A 140 -2.09 14.51 12.84
C LEU A 140 -2.68 13.19 12.33
N SER A 141 -3.70 12.63 13.00
CA SER A 141 -4.41 11.44 12.52
C SER A 141 -4.99 11.67 11.13
N THR A 142 -5.63 12.82 10.92
CA THR A 142 -6.19 13.18 9.62
C THR A 142 -5.11 13.34 8.54
N LEU A 143 -3.95 13.89 8.89
CA LEU A 143 -2.81 14.01 7.99
C LEU A 143 -2.26 12.63 7.58
N GLY A 144 -2.19 11.67 8.51
CA GLY A 144 -1.81 10.28 8.21
C GLY A 144 -2.73 9.62 7.19
N LEU A 145 -4.05 9.82 7.33
CA LEU A 145 -5.04 9.32 6.37
C LEU A 145 -4.85 9.95 4.98
N ILE A 146 -4.58 11.26 4.92
CA ILE A 146 -4.31 11.97 3.67
C ILE A 146 -2.99 11.51 3.02
N ALA A 147 -1.94 11.29 3.81
CA ALA A 147 -0.66 10.77 3.31
C ALA A 147 -0.82 9.40 2.67
N MET A 148 -1.55 8.48 3.34
CA MET A 148 -1.83 7.15 2.79
C MET A 148 -2.74 7.20 1.56
N THR A 149 -3.73 8.10 1.54
CA THR A 149 -4.55 8.35 0.34
C THR A 149 -3.64 8.76 -0.83
N GLN A 150 -2.70 9.69 -0.60
CA GLN A 150 -1.78 10.17 -1.63
C GLN A 150 -0.90 9.03 -2.16
N SER A 151 -0.26 8.25 -1.26
CA SER A 151 0.58 7.12 -1.64
C SER A 151 -0.17 6.12 -2.52
N HIS A 152 -1.42 5.79 -2.17
CA HIS A 152 -2.23 4.89 -2.98
C HIS A 152 -2.63 5.46 -4.34
N VAL A 153 -2.95 6.75 -4.43
CA VAL A 153 -3.23 7.40 -5.73
C VAL A 153 -1.98 7.42 -6.62
N MET A 154 -0.80 7.69 -6.05
CA MET A 154 0.46 7.64 -6.80
C MET A 154 0.73 6.25 -7.37
N ARG A 155 0.58 5.19 -6.56
CA ARG A 155 0.73 3.81 -7.03
C ARG A 155 -0.28 3.47 -8.13
N ALA A 156 -1.52 3.94 -8.01
CA ALA A 156 -2.52 3.73 -9.04
C ALA A 156 -2.11 4.37 -10.37
N ASN A 157 -1.49 5.55 -10.35
CA ASN A 157 -1.01 6.23 -11.55
C ASN A 157 0.24 5.54 -12.15
N ASP A 158 1.22 5.16 -11.32
CA ASP A 158 2.44 4.48 -11.76
C ASP A 158 2.17 3.15 -12.47
N ASN A 159 1.11 2.45 -12.05
CA ASN A 159 0.79 1.13 -12.58
C ASN A 159 0.24 1.17 -14.01
N VAL A 160 -0.42 2.27 -14.42
CA VAL A 160 -1.14 2.32 -15.71
C VAL A 160 -0.50 3.24 -16.74
N GLU A 161 0.79 3.53 -16.58
CA GLU A 161 1.55 4.11 -17.68
C GLU A 161 1.51 3.14 -18.86
N ASP A 162 0.91 3.57 -19.98
CA ASP A 162 0.94 2.82 -21.22
C ASP A 162 2.40 2.73 -21.65
N ARG A 163 3.07 1.64 -21.22
CA ARG A 163 4.30 1.16 -21.80
C ARG A 163 3.91 0.70 -23.18
N GLY A 164 3.79 1.69 -24.08
CA GLY A 164 3.40 1.50 -25.46
C GLY A 164 4.20 0.31 -25.94
N SER A 165 3.50 -0.75 -26.37
CA SER A 165 4.15 -1.94 -26.89
C SER A 165 5.17 -1.42 -27.89
N ASP A 166 6.46 -1.56 -27.60
CA ASP A 166 7.49 -1.08 -28.50
C ASP A 166 7.39 -1.96 -29.75
N ARG A 167 6.54 -1.51 -30.68
CA ARG A 167 6.18 -2.17 -31.94
C ARG A 167 7.32 -2.05 -32.94
N GLY A 168 8.48 -1.55 -32.52
CA GLY A 168 9.73 -1.66 -33.22
C GLY A 168 10.16 -3.11 -33.34
N SER A 169 9.49 -3.88 -34.20
CA SER A 169 10.04 -5.13 -34.70
C SER A 169 11.32 -4.77 -35.46
N ALA A 170 12.49 -5.11 -34.91
CA ALA A 170 13.72 -5.08 -35.66
C ALA A 170 13.50 -5.88 -36.96
N LYS A 171 13.78 -5.30 -38.12
CA LYS A 171 13.62 -5.98 -39.41
C LYS A 171 14.54 -7.20 -39.46
N SER A 172 14.00 -8.39 -39.26
CA SER A 172 14.72 -9.65 -39.42
C SER A 172 15.13 -9.82 -40.89
N LYS A 173 16.43 -10.07 -41.14
CA LYS A 173 16.97 -10.38 -42.47
C LYS A 173 16.86 -11.89 -42.80
N VAL A 174 16.21 -12.68 -41.94
CA VAL A 174 16.15 -14.14 -42.09
C VAL A 174 15.13 -14.53 -43.17
N THR A 175 15.52 -15.47 -44.03
CA THR A 175 14.72 -15.93 -45.19
C THR A 175 14.06 -17.30 -44.98
N SER A 176 14.47 -18.06 -43.97
CA SER A 176 13.89 -19.38 -43.66
C SER A 176 12.42 -19.28 -43.26
N LYS A 177 11.57 -20.13 -43.86
CA LYS A 177 10.14 -20.18 -43.57
C LYS A 177 9.84 -20.62 -42.12
N GLU A 178 10.62 -21.56 -41.59
CA GLU A 178 10.46 -22.07 -40.23
C GLU A 178 10.80 -20.99 -39.20
N VAL A 179 11.91 -20.26 -39.40
CA VAL A 179 12.30 -19.17 -38.50
C VAL A 179 11.28 -18.04 -38.52
N LYS A 180 10.73 -17.70 -39.69
CA LYS A 180 9.66 -16.69 -39.80
C LYS A 180 8.36 -17.11 -39.10
N ALA A 181 8.03 -18.41 -39.10
CA ALA A 181 6.87 -18.92 -38.38
C ALA A 181 7.05 -18.78 -36.86
N ILE A 182 8.22 -19.15 -36.34
CA ILE A 182 8.59 -19.00 -34.93
C ILE A 182 8.64 -17.52 -34.51
N GLU A 183 9.23 -16.63 -35.32
CA GLU A 183 9.26 -15.19 -35.07
C GLU A 183 7.83 -14.61 -34.95
N LYS A 184 6.90 -15.07 -35.80
CA LYS A 184 5.49 -14.65 -35.75
C LYS A 184 4.77 -15.14 -34.50
N GLU A 185 5.03 -16.37 -34.07
CA GLU A 185 4.50 -16.95 -32.83
C GLU A 185 4.99 -16.15 -31.62
N ILE A 186 6.30 -15.92 -31.49
CA ILE A 186 6.90 -15.11 -30.43
C ILE A 186 6.33 -13.68 -30.39
N ALA A 187 6.14 -13.07 -31.56
CA ALA A 187 5.55 -11.74 -31.65
C ALA A 187 4.09 -11.72 -31.17
N THR A 188 3.32 -12.76 -31.49
CA THR A 188 1.93 -12.91 -31.05
C THR A 188 1.86 -13.10 -29.53
N ASP A 189 2.70 -13.97 -28.98
CA ASP A 189 2.79 -14.22 -27.53
C ASP A 189 3.21 -12.98 -26.76
N LYS A 190 4.14 -12.18 -27.32
CA LYS A 190 4.53 -10.89 -26.72
C LYS A 190 3.35 -9.94 -26.64
N VAL A 191 2.60 -9.76 -27.73
CA VAL A 191 1.42 -8.88 -27.75
C VAL A 191 0.35 -9.36 -26.77
N GLN A 192 0.10 -10.68 -26.69
CA GLN A 192 -0.86 -11.23 -25.75
C GLN A 192 -0.44 -10.98 -24.30
N ARG A 193 0.83 -11.25 -23.96
CA ARG A 193 1.39 -10.98 -22.63
C ARG A 193 1.31 -9.50 -22.26
N ASP A 194 1.65 -8.60 -23.18
CA ASP A 194 1.57 -7.15 -22.93
C ASP A 194 0.12 -6.71 -22.66
N ASN A 195 -0.86 -7.33 -23.33
CA ASN A 195 -2.27 -7.06 -23.09
C ASN A 195 -2.75 -7.62 -21.74
N GLU A 196 -2.37 -8.85 -21.39
CA GLU A 196 -2.70 -9.47 -20.11
C GLU A 196 -2.09 -8.69 -18.93
N GLN A 197 -0.84 -8.25 -19.08
CA GLN A 197 -0.17 -7.41 -18.09
C GLN A 197 -0.89 -6.06 -17.93
N TYR A 198 -1.27 -5.39 -19.03
CA TYR A 198 -1.99 -4.13 -18.96
C TYR A 198 -3.36 -4.26 -18.28
N VAL A 199 -4.09 -5.34 -18.53
CA VAL A 199 -5.36 -5.65 -17.82
C VAL A 199 -5.11 -5.90 -16.34
N PHE A 200 -4.03 -6.61 -15.99
CA PHE A 200 -3.65 -6.83 -14.60
C PHE A 200 -3.32 -5.49 -13.90
N ASP A 201 -2.49 -4.66 -14.52
CA ASP A 201 -2.07 -3.37 -13.97
C ASP A 201 -3.26 -2.41 -13.77
N ALA A 202 -4.21 -2.39 -14.71
CA ALA A 202 -5.45 -1.61 -14.57
C ALA A 202 -6.31 -2.09 -13.38
N LYS A 203 -6.38 -3.41 -13.13
CA LYS A 203 -7.03 -3.94 -11.92
C LYS A 203 -6.28 -3.55 -10.65
N ASP A 204 -4.96 -3.58 -10.69
CA ASP A 204 -4.11 -3.20 -9.56
C ASP A 204 -4.32 -1.73 -9.18
N ALA A 205 -4.32 -0.84 -10.18
CA ALA A 205 -4.63 0.57 -10.01
C ALA A 205 -6.03 0.81 -9.44
N GLN A 206 -7.04 0.09 -9.94
CA GLN A 206 -8.39 0.14 -9.38
C GLN A 206 -8.39 -0.20 -7.88
N ARG A 207 -7.68 -1.26 -7.47
CA ARG A 207 -7.61 -1.67 -6.06
C ARG A 207 -6.97 -0.57 -5.22
N HIS A 208 -5.86 0.01 -5.67
CA HIS A 208 -5.21 1.11 -4.97
C HIS A 208 -6.13 2.33 -4.82
N LEU A 209 -6.86 2.73 -5.88
CA LEU A 209 -7.84 3.80 -5.75
C LEU A 209 -8.97 3.45 -4.79
N THR A 210 -9.43 2.20 -4.77
CA THR A 210 -10.45 1.74 -3.80
C THR A 210 -9.96 1.85 -2.35
N VAL A 211 -8.69 1.51 -2.10
CA VAL A 211 -8.06 1.71 -0.80
C VAL A 211 -7.97 3.21 -0.48
N ALA A 212 -7.52 4.04 -1.43
CA ALA A 212 -7.45 5.49 -1.26
C ALA A 212 -8.81 6.09 -0.88
N GLN A 213 -9.90 5.65 -1.52
CA GLN A 213 -11.26 6.06 -1.16
C GLN A 213 -11.63 5.71 0.27
N SER A 214 -11.12 4.59 0.80
CA SER A 214 -11.36 4.17 2.19
C SER A 214 -10.65 5.09 3.19
N TYR A 215 -9.38 5.42 2.93
CA TYR A 215 -8.65 6.40 3.74
C TYR A 215 -9.29 7.79 3.69
N LEU A 216 -9.69 8.22 2.49
CA LEU A 216 -10.34 9.51 2.29
C LEU A 216 -11.68 9.58 3.03
N ALA A 217 -12.49 8.51 2.95
CA ALA A 217 -13.74 8.41 3.68
C ALA A 217 -13.53 8.44 5.21
N ALA A 218 -12.50 7.77 5.73
CA ALA A 218 -12.13 7.84 7.14
C ALA A 218 -11.70 9.26 7.53
N ALA A 219 -10.92 9.93 6.68
CA ALA A 219 -10.47 11.29 6.93
C ALA A 219 -11.64 12.28 7.00
N GLY A 220 -12.68 12.08 6.18
CA GLY A 220 -13.92 12.87 6.25
C GLY A 220 -14.69 12.73 7.57
N LYS A 221 -14.53 11.61 8.30
CA LYS A 221 -15.14 11.42 9.63
C LYS A 221 -14.50 12.28 10.71
N SER A 222 -13.30 12.80 10.49
CA SER A 222 -12.61 13.68 11.45
C SER A 222 -13.33 15.02 11.68
N GLY A 223 -14.22 15.42 10.77
CA GLY A 223 -14.88 16.73 10.78
C GLY A 223 -13.96 17.90 10.43
N LYS A 224 -12.70 17.64 10.08
CA LYS A 224 -11.72 18.68 9.70
C LYS A 224 -11.93 19.20 8.28
N PHE A 225 -12.56 18.42 7.41
CA PHE A 225 -12.94 18.82 6.07
C PHE A 225 -14.09 17.97 5.52
N ASP A 226 -14.89 18.59 4.65
CA ASP A 226 -15.91 17.89 3.88
C ASP A 226 -15.26 17.17 2.71
N VAL A 227 -15.48 15.85 2.66
CA VAL A 227 -15.11 15.01 1.52
C VAL A 227 -16.32 14.90 0.61
N ASP A 228 -16.18 15.39 -0.62
CA ASP A 228 -17.23 15.26 -1.63
C ASP A 228 -17.55 13.77 -1.88
N ALA A 229 -18.84 13.43 -1.88
CA ALA A 229 -19.32 12.06 -2.03
C ALA A 229 -18.88 11.42 -3.37
N SER A 230 -18.61 12.23 -4.39
CA SER A 230 -18.08 11.77 -5.67
C SER A 230 -16.66 11.22 -5.56
N LEU A 231 -15.86 11.67 -4.59
CA LEU A 231 -14.49 11.20 -4.39
C LEU A 231 -14.46 9.81 -3.76
N THR A 232 -15.44 9.49 -2.91
CA THR A 232 -15.55 8.19 -2.22
C THR A 232 -16.53 7.22 -2.90
N LYS A 233 -17.19 7.64 -3.98
CA LYS A 233 -18.06 6.78 -4.78
C LYS A 233 -17.27 5.60 -5.37
N ALA A 234 -17.75 4.38 -5.11
CA ALA A 234 -17.11 3.15 -5.58
C ALA A 234 -16.82 3.18 -7.10
N ILE A 235 -15.62 2.74 -7.46
CA ILE A 235 -15.17 2.62 -8.85
C ILE A 235 -15.72 1.29 -9.43
N PRO A 236 -16.39 1.32 -10.60
CA PRO A 236 -16.91 0.11 -11.23
C PRO A 236 -15.82 -0.94 -11.50
N ALA A 237 -16.11 -2.23 -11.30
CA ALA A 237 -15.14 -3.31 -11.55
C ALA A 237 -14.72 -3.37 -13.03
N LEU A 238 -13.42 -3.53 -13.32
CA LEU A 238 -12.95 -3.77 -14.68
C LEU A 238 -13.46 -5.12 -15.20
N THR A 239 -14.34 -5.09 -16.20
CA THR A 239 -14.85 -6.29 -16.90
C THR A 239 -14.16 -6.55 -18.23
N ALA A 240 -13.40 -5.58 -18.76
CA ALA A 240 -12.73 -5.70 -20.04
C ALA A 240 -11.66 -6.80 -20.02
N LYS A 241 -11.48 -7.44 -21.19
CA LYS A 241 -10.47 -8.49 -21.41
C LYS A 241 -9.48 -8.14 -22.52
N ASN A 242 -9.69 -7.02 -23.22
CA ASN A 242 -8.83 -6.58 -24.31
C ASN A 242 -8.25 -5.20 -23.99
N ARG A 243 -7.16 -4.84 -24.68
CA ARG A 243 -6.42 -3.60 -24.42
C ARG A 243 -7.26 -2.34 -24.67
N MET A 244 -8.02 -2.27 -25.77
CA MET A 244 -8.76 -1.05 -26.13
C MET A 244 -9.81 -0.69 -25.08
N ASP A 245 -10.65 -1.65 -24.70
CA ASP A 245 -11.69 -1.43 -23.69
C ASP A 245 -11.07 -1.15 -22.32
N THR A 246 -9.91 -1.74 -22.03
CA THR A 246 -9.17 -1.45 -20.80
C THR A 246 -8.62 -0.03 -20.81
N THR A 247 -8.07 0.44 -21.94
CA THR A 247 -7.60 1.83 -22.07
C THR A 247 -8.75 2.81 -21.85
N GLN A 248 -9.91 2.57 -22.44
CA GLN A 248 -11.08 3.43 -22.22
C GLN A 248 -11.47 3.48 -20.74
N TYR A 249 -11.54 2.32 -20.07
CA TYR A 249 -11.81 2.25 -18.63
C TYR A 249 -10.77 3.00 -17.79
N VAL A 250 -9.49 2.89 -18.14
CA VAL A 250 -8.41 3.58 -17.43
C VAL A 250 -8.57 5.09 -17.51
N GLU A 251 -8.86 5.62 -18.71
CA GLU A 251 -9.06 7.05 -18.90
C GLU A 251 -10.31 7.56 -18.18
N ASP A 252 -11.45 6.89 -18.38
CA ASP A 252 -12.75 7.38 -17.91
C ASP A 252 -12.97 7.15 -16.40
N GLU A 253 -12.53 6.02 -15.86
CA GLU A 253 -12.86 5.62 -14.48
C GLU A 253 -11.68 5.82 -13.52
N LEU A 254 -10.46 5.48 -13.95
CA LEU A 254 -9.30 5.50 -13.04
C LEU A 254 -8.61 6.86 -13.02
N ARG A 255 -8.22 7.40 -14.19
CA ARG A 255 -7.44 8.64 -14.28
C ARG A 255 -8.25 9.85 -13.81
N GLU A 256 -9.51 9.97 -14.24
CA GLU A 256 -10.39 11.03 -13.75
C GLU A 256 -10.52 10.99 -12.21
N LYS A 257 -10.66 9.79 -11.64
CA LYS A 257 -10.77 9.62 -10.18
C LYS A 257 -9.46 9.97 -9.46
N ALA A 258 -8.34 9.47 -9.95
CA ALA A 258 -7.01 9.73 -9.40
C ALA A 258 -6.70 11.23 -9.40
N ASP A 259 -7.02 11.93 -10.50
CA ASP A 259 -6.83 13.37 -10.62
C ASP A 259 -7.73 14.17 -9.67
N ALA A 260 -9.00 13.79 -9.54
CA ALA A 260 -9.93 14.43 -8.63
C ALA A 260 -9.47 14.29 -7.16
N ILE A 261 -9.05 13.08 -6.76
CA ILE A 261 -8.53 12.84 -5.41
C ILE A 261 -7.21 13.60 -5.19
N SER A 262 -6.29 13.59 -6.17
CA SER A 262 -5.01 14.31 -6.08
C SER A 262 -5.19 15.81 -5.86
N LYS A 263 -6.12 16.44 -6.60
CA LYS A 263 -6.46 17.87 -6.44
C LYS A 263 -7.03 18.18 -5.06
N PHE A 264 -7.89 17.29 -4.55
CA PHE A 264 -8.43 17.42 -3.20
C PHE A 264 -7.31 17.35 -2.14
N ILE A 265 -6.44 16.34 -2.23
CA ILE A 265 -5.30 16.14 -1.33
C ILE A 265 -4.38 17.36 -1.32
N ALA A 266 -4.00 17.87 -2.49
CA ALA A 266 -3.08 19.01 -2.60
C ALA A 266 -3.60 20.25 -1.83
N THR A 267 -4.92 20.45 -1.85
CA THR A 267 -5.58 21.54 -1.12
C THR A 267 -5.55 21.30 0.39
N LYS A 268 -6.02 20.14 0.84
CA LYS A 268 -6.18 19.83 2.27
C LYS A 268 -4.86 19.58 3.00
N LYS A 269 -3.85 19.05 2.29
CA LYS A 269 -2.50 18.88 2.82
C LYS A 269 -1.91 20.21 3.27
N SER A 270 -2.03 21.26 2.45
CA SER A 270 -1.51 22.59 2.81
C SER A 270 -2.14 23.13 4.09
N ASP A 271 -3.45 22.91 4.27
CA ASP A 271 -4.18 23.37 5.44
C ASP A 271 -3.78 22.62 6.71
N LEU A 272 -3.64 21.30 6.64
CA LEU A 272 -3.22 20.47 7.78
C LEU A 272 -1.75 20.70 8.16
N SER A 273 -0.85 20.80 7.18
CA SER A 273 0.57 21.06 7.45
C SER A 273 0.78 22.43 8.11
N LYS A 274 -0.03 23.45 7.79
CA LYS A 274 0.00 24.75 8.49
C LYS A 274 -0.43 24.63 9.95
N GLN A 275 -1.43 23.80 10.26
CA GLN A 275 -1.88 23.57 11.63
C GLN A 275 -0.82 22.86 12.48
N LEU A 276 0.02 22.04 11.83
CA LEU A 276 1.10 21.28 12.48
C LEU A 276 2.48 21.93 12.29
N GLN A 277 2.55 23.17 11.79
CA GLN A 277 3.81 23.81 11.40
C GLN A 277 4.77 24.08 12.56
N ALA A 278 4.28 24.05 13.82
CA ALA A 278 5.15 24.11 15.00
C ALA A 278 5.83 22.76 15.32
N LYS A 279 5.44 21.69 14.63
CA LYS A 279 5.84 20.30 14.87
C LYS A 279 6.56 19.66 13.67
N LEU A 280 6.32 20.18 12.47
CA LEU A 280 7.03 19.87 11.22
C LEU A 280 8.26 20.77 11.03
#